data_AF-A0A1F5VUW8-F1
#
_entry.id   AF-A0A1F5VUW8-F1
#
_cell.length_a   1.000
_cell.length_b   1.000
_cell.length_c   1.000
_cell.angle_alpha   90.00
_cell.angle_beta   90.00
_cell.angle_gamma   90.00
#
_symmetry.space_group_name_H-M   'P 1'
#
loop_
_entity.id
_entity.type
_entity.pdbx_description
1 polymer ?
#
loop_
_entity_poly.entity_id
_entity_poly.type
_entity_poly.pdbx_seq_one_letter_code
_entity_poly.pdbx_strand_id
1 'polypeptide(L)' 'MPKINAEVADDLLKKIKEDISIGIYPDISSAVNAALKKAYAKKSRTFLKWLMRKEGITEASLLKEWENIRR' A
#
# COMPACT_ATOMS: atom_id res chain seq x y z
N MET A 1 1.70 18.84 2.99
CA MET A 1 2.57 17.64 3.11
C MET A 1 3.98 18.10 3.48
N PRO A 2 4.70 17.39 4.37
CA PRO A 2 6.10 17.69 4.63
C PRO A 2 6.92 17.47 3.35
N LYS A 3 7.88 18.36 3.10
CA LYS A 3 8.86 18.17 2.01
C LYS A 3 9.92 17.20 2.50
N ILE A 4 10.12 16.12 1.76
CA ILE A 4 11.09 15.08 2.08
C ILE A 4 12.10 15.05 0.95
N ASN A 5 13.38 15.14 1.28
CA ASN A 5 14.46 14.89 0.35
C ASN A 5 14.90 13.44 0.54
N ALA A 6 14.98 12.69 -0.55
CA ALA A 6 15.42 11.30 -0.54
C ALA A 6 16.32 11.04 -1.74
N GLU A 7 17.39 10.30 -1.52
CA GLU A 7 18.23 9.77 -2.59
C GLU A 7 17.56 8.53 -3.18
N VAL A 8 17.54 8.44 -4.50
CA VAL A 8 16.90 7.36 -5.24
C VAL A 8 17.85 6.92 -6.35
N ALA A 9 17.94 5.62 -6.58
CA ALA A 9 18.73 5.08 -7.66
C ALA A 9 18.25 5.58 -9.04
N ASP A 10 19.19 5.85 -9.95
CA ASP A 10 18.92 6.48 -11.24
C ASP A 10 17.97 5.66 -12.12
N ASP A 11 18.07 4.33 -12.05
CA ASP A 11 17.19 3.41 -12.78
C ASP A 11 15.73 3.53 -12.34
N LEU A 12 15.52 3.72 -11.03
CA LEU A 12 14.21 3.87 -10.44
C LEU A 12 13.62 5.25 -10.78
N LEU A 13 14.45 6.30 -10.75
CA LEU A 13 14.05 7.63 -11.20
C LEU A 13 13.66 7.62 -12.69
N LYS A 14 14.41 6.90 -13.53
CA LYS A 14 14.12 6.76 -14.95
C LYS A 14 12.75 6.12 -15.19
N LYS A 15 12.43 5.02 -14.50
CA LYS A 15 11.11 4.37 -14.58
C LYS A 15 9.97 5.29 -14.16
N ILE A 16 10.14 6.05 -13.07
CA ILE A 16 9.11 7.00 -12.63
C ILE A 16 8.87 8.08 -13.70
N LYS A 17 9.93 8.58 -14.34
CA LYS A 17 9.80 9.55 -15.44
C LYS A 17 9.12 8.95 -16.67
N GLU A 18 9.42 7.70 -17.00
CA GLU A 18 8.73 6.97 -18.06
C GLU A 18 7.23 6.86 -17.76
N ASP A 19 6.85 6.42 -16.57
CA ASP A 19 5.44 6.30 -16.13
C ASP A 19 4.69 7.65 -16.22
N ILE A 20 5.37 8.76 -15.93
CA ILE A 20 4.79 10.11 -16.08
C ILE A 20 4.65 10.47 -17.57
N SER A 21 5.66 10.17 -18.39
CA SER A 21 5.65 10.49 -19.82
C SER A 21 4.53 9.77 -20.59
N ILE A 22 4.18 8.56 -20.16
CA ILE A 22 3.05 7.79 -20.72
C ILE A 22 1.72 8.10 -20.04
N GLY A 23 1.69 9.05 -19.09
CA GLY A 23 0.48 9.56 -18.47
C GLY A 23 -0.12 8.68 -17.37
N ILE A 24 0.61 7.70 -16.83
CA ILE A 24 0.13 6.89 -15.70
C ILE A 24 0.01 7.74 -14.44
N TYR A 25 0.96 8.66 -14.23
CA TYR A 25 0.96 9.58 -13.11
C TYR A 25 1.13 11.03 -13.59
N PRO A 26 0.47 12.00 -12.93
CA PRO A 26 0.58 13.41 -13.30
C PRO A 26 1.94 14.03 -12.93
N ASP A 27 2.61 13.51 -11.91
CA ASP A 27 3.90 14.01 -11.43
C ASP A 27 4.64 12.96 -10.56
N ILE A 28 5.91 13.24 -10.23
CA ILE A 28 6.77 12.35 -9.43
C ILE A 28 6.19 12.12 -8.03
N SER A 29 5.68 13.15 -7.37
CA SER A 29 5.11 13.04 -6.02
C SER A 29 3.89 12.14 -6.02
N SER A 30 3.04 12.24 -7.05
CA SER A 30 1.88 11.36 -7.22
C SER A 30 2.29 9.91 -7.42
N ALA A 31 3.29 9.64 -8.26
CA ALA A 31 3.84 8.30 -8.48
C ALA A 31 4.42 7.70 -7.19
N VAL A 32 5.26 8.46 -6.48
CA VAL A 32 5.89 8.04 -5.22
C VAL A 32 4.84 7.81 -4.13
N ASN A 33 3.87 8.70 -3.99
CA ASN A 33 2.80 8.54 -3.01
C ASN A 33 1.96 7.28 -3.27
N ALA A 34 1.65 6.98 -4.53
CA ALA A 34 0.94 5.75 -4.90
C ALA A 34 1.77 4.50 -4.55
N ALA A 35 3.06 4.51 -4.88
CA ALA A 35 3.97 3.41 -4.56
C ALA A 35 4.10 3.18 -3.04
N LEU A 36 4.26 4.26 -2.26
CA LEU A 36 4.35 4.18 -0.80
C LEU A 36 3.05 3.66 -0.17
N LYS A 37 1.89 4.14 -0.62
CA LYS A 37 0.59 3.62 -0.18
C LYS A 37 0.46 2.12 -0.45
N LYS A 38 0.87 1.68 -1.64
CA LYS A 38 0.86 0.26 -2.02
C LYS A 38 1.80 -0.58 -1.14
N ALA A 39 3.02 -0.09 -0.90
CA ALA A 39 3.99 -0.75 -0.04
C ALA A 39 3.48 -0.87 1.40
N TYR A 40 2.93 0.22 1.94
CA TYR A 40 2.34 0.24 3.27
C TYR A 40 1.15 -0.73 3.38
N ALA A 41 0.22 -0.69 2.42
CA ALA A 41 -0.92 -1.61 2.39
C ALA A 41 -0.47 -3.09 2.34
N LYS A 42 0.60 -3.41 1.60
CA LYS A 42 1.17 -4.76 1.58
C LYS A 42 1.72 -5.16 2.95
N LYS A 43 2.49 -4.27 3.60
CA LYS A 43 3.04 -4.50 4.94
C LYS A 43 1.92 -4.70 5.97
N SER A 44 0.90 -3.84 5.95
CA SER A 44 -0.26 -3.93 6.84
C SER A 44 -1.04 -5.23 6.63
N ARG A 45 -1.27 -5.66 5.38
CA ARG A 45 -1.92 -6.95 5.09
C ARG A 45 -1.12 -8.14 5.64
N THR A 46 0.19 -8.14 5.47
CA THR A 46 1.05 -9.19 6.03
C THR A 46 0.95 -9.22 7.55
N PHE A 47 1.01 -8.05 8.19
CA PHE A 47 0.88 -7.91 9.64
C PHE A 47 -0.48 -8.43 10.13
N LEU A 48 -1.58 -8.02 9.50
CA LEU A 48 -2.93 -8.47 9.87
C LEU A 48 -3.09 -9.98 9.72
N LYS A 49 -2.58 -10.57 8.63
CA LYS A 49 -2.60 -12.04 8.45
C LYS A 49 -1.81 -12.75 9.55
N TRP A 50 -0.65 -12.20 9.93
CA TRP A 50 0.13 -12.75 11.04
C TRP A 50 -0.63 -12.63 12.36
N LEU A 51 -1.24 -11.48 12.64
CA LEU A 51 -2.01 -11.24 13.86
C LEU A 51 -3.21 -12.18 13.96
N MET A 52 -3.97 -12.35 12.86
CA MET A 52 -5.09 -13.29 12.81
C MET A 52 -4.66 -14.72 13.18
N ARG A 53 -3.52 -15.18 12.66
CA ARG A 53 -2.98 -16.51 12.99
C ARG A 53 -2.57 -16.60 14.46
N LYS A 54 -1.96 -15.55 14.99
CA LYS A 54 -1.50 -15.50 16.39
C LYS A 54 -2.68 -15.52 17.37
N GLU A 55 -3.73 -14.76 17.08
CA GLU A 55 -4.94 -14.65 17.92
C GLU A 55 -5.96 -15.77 17.64
N GLY A 56 -5.65 -16.72 16.75
CA GLY A 56 -6.56 -17.83 16.41
C GLY A 56 -7.85 -17.38 15.70
N ILE A 57 -7.86 -16.18 15.10
CA ILE A 57 -9.04 -15.65 14.40
C ILE A 57 -9.22 -16.42 13.09
N THR A 58 -10.34 -17.14 13.01
CA THR A 58 -10.72 -17.90 11.81
C THR A 58 -11.49 -17.02 10.83
N GLU A 59 -11.48 -17.40 9.56
CA GLU A 59 -12.29 -16.76 8.53
C GLU A 59 -13.79 -16.82 8.86
N ALA A 60 -14.26 -17.95 9.40
CA ALA A 60 -15.65 -18.12 9.84
C ALA A 60 -16.05 -17.13 10.96
N SER A 61 -15.17 -16.92 11.95
CA SER A 61 -15.43 -15.92 13.01
C SER A 61 -15.48 -14.49 12.47
N LEU A 62 -14.62 -14.17 11.50
CA LEU A 62 -14.61 -12.86 10.85
C LEU A 62 -15.87 -12.61 10.01
N LEU A 63 -16.31 -13.61 9.25
CA LEU A 63 -17.54 -13.55 8.45
C LEU A 63 -18.76 -13.28 9.34
N LYS A 64 -18.87 -13.99 10.47
CA LYS A 64 -19.97 -13.80 11.43
C LYS A 64 -19.98 -12.40 12.04
N GLU A 65 -18.82 -11.88 12.44
CA GLU A 65 -18.68 -10.49 12.91
C GLU A 65 -19.11 -9.49 11.83
N TRP A 66 -18.73 -9.73 10.58
CA TRP A 66 -19.04 -8.82 9.48
C TRP A 66 -20.53 -8.81 9.09
N GLU A 67 -21.19 -9.96 9.18
CA GLU A 67 -22.65 -10.07 9.06
C GLU A 67 -23.38 -9.29 10.16
N ASN A 68 -22.86 -9.32 11.39
CA ASN A 68 -23.43 -8.56 12.51
C ASN A 68 -23.29 -7.04 12.33
N ILE A 69 -22.18 -6.56 11.77
CA ILE A 69 -21.95 -5.12 11.52
C ILE A 69 -22.86 -4.59 10.39
N ARG A 70 -23.24 -5.46 9.44
CA ARG A 70 -24.10 -5.09 8.30
C ARG A 70 -25.60 -5.12 8.60
N ARG A 71 -26.03 -5.69 9.72
CA ARG A 71 -27.41 -5.65 10.20
C ARG A 71 -27.66 -4.40 11.02
#